data_AF-A0A367ZTW2-F1
#
_entry.id   AF-A0A367ZTW2-F1
#
_cell.length_a   1.000
_cell.length_b   1.000
_cell.length_c   1.000
_cell.angle_alpha   90.00
_cell.angle_beta   90.00
_cell.angle_gamma   90.00
#
_symmetry.space_group_name_H-M   'P 1'
#
loop_
_entity.id
_entity.type
_entity.pdbx_description
1 polymer ?
#
loop_
_entity_poly.entity_id
_entity_poly.type
_entity_poly.pdbx_seq_one_letter_code
_entity_poly.pdbx_strand_id
1 'polypeptide(L)'
;MSSRRRKSREAALKALYQADLVGHDPLAALTTIVTEEHLQPALESLAREFILSTPAVQGQTAEIESFIDGISALPLEVLADAGRRREAIEQLVLDSFHGPAAVPLSSDPVKALLDRVADKVAGVEQLHQFARDLVERTQEHRTRIDGLLSQVADHWSLDRMASLDRAILRFATCELLFFPDVPVNVTINEAIEIARKYSTDRSGEFVNGILDKIKRDQRPEKYETARRRKGEATPSASGEPSATDK
;
A
#
# COMPACT_ATOMS: atom_id res chain seq x y z
N MET A 1 -9.10 7.71 -6.48
CA MET A 1 -8.69 6.28 -6.48
C MET A 1 -7.19 6.07 -6.65
N SER A 2 -6.49 6.79 -7.53
CA SER A 2 -5.03 6.64 -7.76
C SER A 2 -4.17 6.81 -6.48
N SER A 3 -4.46 7.80 -5.62
CA SER A 3 -3.70 8.02 -4.38
C SER A 3 -3.79 6.86 -3.36
N ARG A 4 -4.96 6.22 -3.19
CA ARG A 4 -5.12 5.14 -2.21
C ARG A 4 -4.37 3.88 -2.62
N ARG A 5 -4.48 3.47 -3.89
CA ARG A 5 -3.72 2.32 -4.42
C ARG A 5 -2.21 2.55 -4.35
N ARG A 6 -1.74 3.78 -4.58
CA ARG A 6 -0.33 4.13 -4.38
C ARG A 6 0.09 3.90 -2.93
N LYS A 7 -0.65 4.44 -1.95
CA LYS A 7 -0.36 4.22 -0.53
C LYS A 7 -0.35 2.74 -0.15
N SER A 8 -1.28 1.93 -0.66
CA SER A 8 -1.25 0.48 -0.45
C SER A 8 0.03 -0.17 -0.99
N ARG A 9 0.52 0.23 -2.17
CA ARG A 9 1.79 -0.27 -2.72
C ARG A 9 2.99 0.17 -1.89
N GLU A 10 2.99 1.40 -1.41
CA GLU A 10 4.04 1.90 -0.52
C GLU A 10 4.08 1.12 0.81
N ALA A 11 2.92 0.83 1.40
CA ALA A 11 2.81 -0.01 2.59
C ALA A 11 3.28 -1.45 2.33
N ALA A 12 2.84 -2.06 1.22
CA ALA A 12 3.29 -3.39 0.80
C ALA A 12 4.81 -3.44 0.56
N LEU A 13 5.37 -2.42 -0.10
CA LEU A 13 6.81 -2.30 -0.32
C LEU A 13 7.57 -2.30 1.00
N LYS A 14 7.18 -1.45 1.95
CA LYS A 14 7.83 -1.36 3.27
C LYS A 14 7.76 -2.69 4.02
N ALA A 15 6.61 -3.36 4.00
CA ALA A 15 6.43 -4.67 4.62
C ALA A 15 7.32 -5.75 3.99
N LEU A 16 7.33 -5.86 2.66
CA LEU A 16 8.17 -6.83 1.94
C LEU A 16 9.66 -6.54 2.14
N TYR A 17 10.04 -5.26 2.17
CA TYR A 17 11.42 -4.83 2.39
C TYR A 17 11.91 -5.18 3.80
N GLN A 18 11.09 -4.96 4.84
CA GLN A 18 11.43 -5.36 6.21
C GLN A 18 11.56 -6.87 6.36
N ALA A 19 10.67 -7.64 5.71
CA ALA A 19 10.76 -9.09 5.67
C ALA A 19 12.05 -9.57 4.98
N ASP A 20 12.46 -8.92 3.89
CA ASP A 20 13.70 -9.23 3.18
C ASP A 20 14.97 -8.88 3.96
N LEU A 21 14.96 -7.79 4.73
CA LEU A 21 16.14 -7.34 5.48
C LEU A 21 16.35 -8.05 6.81
N VAL A 22 15.28 -8.25 7.57
CA VAL A 22 15.34 -8.66 8.99
C VAL A 22 14.65 -10.01 9.22
N GLY A 23 13.93 -10.52 8.22
CA GLY A 23 13.19 -11.79 8.35
C GLY A 23 11.89 -11.64 9.17
N HIS A 24 11.38 -10.42 9.34
CA HIS A 24 10.07 -10.21 9.98
C HIS A 24 8.94 -10.83 9.15
N ASP A 25 7.86 -11.21 9.83
CA ASP A 25 6.61 -11.56 9.15
C ASP A 25 6.08 -10.33 8.38
N PRO A 26 5.96 -10.38 7.04
CA PRO A 26 5.52 -9.24 6.26
C PRO A 26 4.07 -8.82 6.57
N LEU A 27 3.22 -9.72 7.07
CA LEU A 27 1.84 -9.36 7.42
C LEU A 27 1.76 -8.61 8.75
N ALA A 28 2.53 -9.04 9.74
CA ALA A 28 2.71 -8.28 10.98
C ALA A 28 3.30 -6.89 10.68
N ALA A 29 4.37 -6.82 9.88
CA ALA A 29 4.98 -5.56 9.46
C ALA A 29 3.95 -4.64 8.76
N LEU A 30 3.17 -5.18 7.83
CA LEU A 30 2.14 -4.44 7.13
C LEU A 30 1.10 -3.85 8.10
N THR A 31 0.66 -4.63 9.08
CA THR A 31 -0.34 -4.20 10.07
C THR A 31 0.19 -3.00 10.87
N THR A 32 1.44 -3.07 11.31
CA THR A 32 2.12 -1.95 11.99
C THR A 32 2.20 -0.71 11.11
N ILE A 33 2.68 -0.86 9.87
CA ILE A 33 2.83 0.27 8.92
C ILE A 33 1.48 0.94 8.65
N VAL A 34 0.42 0.17 8.39
CA VAL A 34 -0.92 0.72 8.15
C VAL A 34 -1.45 1.45 9.39
N THR A 35 -1.21 0.88 10.57
CA THR A 35 -1.64 1.47 11.83
C THR A 35 -0.95 2.81 12.08
N GLU A 36 0.37 2.85 12.02
CA GLU A 36 1.17 4.03 12.35
C GLU A 36 1.09 5.14 11.29
N GLU A 37 1.05 4.79 9.99
CA GLU A 37 1.13 5.79 8.93
C GLU A 37 -0.23 6.26 8.40
N HIS A 38 -1.30 5.49 8.66
CA HIS A 38 -2.61 5.77 8.05
C HIS A 38 -3.77 5.80 9.05
N LEU A 39 -3.77 4.93 10.06
CA LEU A 39 -4.86 4.90 11.04
C LEU A 39 -4.64 5.94 12.15
N GLN A 40 -3.54 5.84 12.90
CA GLN A 40 -3.25 6.70 14.04
C GLN A 40 -3.33 8.20 13.70
N PRO A 41 -2.66 8.71 12.64
CA PRO A 41 -2.73 10.14 12.32
C PRO A 41 -4.13 10.59 11.91
N ALA A 42 -4.92 9.69 11.31
CA ALA A 42 -6.30 9.99 10.96
C ALA A 42 -7.18 10.09 12.21
N LEU A 43 -7.01 9.20 13.17
CA LEU A 43 -7.74 9.23 14.45
C LEU A 43 -7.35 10.44 15.29
N GLU A 44 -6.06 10.77 15.39
CA GLU A 44 -5.59 11.99 16.08
C GLU A 44 -6.21 13.25 15.47
N SER A 45 -6.23 13.37 14.15
CA SER A 45 -6.85 14.51 13.45
C SER A 45 -8.34 14.63 13.81
N LEU A 46 -9.08 13.52 13.80
CA LEU A 46 -10.50 13.50 14.12
C LEU A 46 -10.75 13.81 15.61
N ALA A 47 -9.88 13.34 16.50
CA ALA A 47 -9.95 13.65 17.92
C ALA A 47 -9.78 15.16 18.16
N ARG A 48 -8.79 15.77 17.51
CA ARG A 48 -8.56 17.23 17.58
C ARG A 48 -9.75 18.01 17.02
N GLU A 49 -10.33 17.58 15.91
CA GLU A 49 -11.56 18.18 15.37
C GLU A 49 -12.74 18.07 16.35
N PHE A 50 -12.91 16.91 16.99
CA PHE A 50 -13.93 16.69 18.01
C PHE A 50 -13.76 17.67 19.19
N ILE A 51 -12.55 17.82 19.71
CA ILE A 51 -12.22 18.75 20.81
C ILE A 51 -12.53 20.20 20.41
N LEU A 52 -12.14 20.61 19.20
CA LEU A 52 -12.43 21.95 18.68
C LEU A 52 -13.95 22.20 18.54
N SER A 53 -14.72 21.18 18.22
CA SER A 53 -16.18 21.25 18.09
C SER A 53 -16.94 21.12 19.42
N THR A 54 -16.25 20.90 20.54
CA THR A 54 -16.86 20.62 21.86
C THR A 54 -16.39 21.63 22.91
N PRO A 55 -17.05 22.80 23.05
CA PRO A 55 -16.61 23.85 23.97
C PRO A 55 -16.45 23.41 25.43
N ALA A 56 -17.24 22.43 25.88
CA ALA A 56 -17.22 21.92 27.26
C ALA A 56 -15.87 21.31 27.68
N VAL A 57 -15.03 20.87 26.72
CA VAL A 57 -13.76 20.18 27.02
C VAL A 57 -12.51 21.05 26.78
N GLN A 58 -12.64 22.25 26.21
CA GLN A 58 -11.50 23.05 25.72
C GLN A 58 -10.54 23.57 26.81
N GLY A 59 -10.89 23.46 28.09
CA GLY A 59 -10.04 23.81 29.23
C GLY A 59 -9.42 22.61 29.96
N GLN A 60 -9.61 21.39 29.45
CA GLN A 60 -9.32 20.14 30.15
C GLN A 60 -8.12 19.42 29.49
N THR A 61 -6.92 19.95 29.69
CA THR A 61 -5.72 19.49 28.96
C THR A 61 -5.40 18.01 29.18
N ALA A 62 -5.51 17.50 30.40
CA ALA A 62 -5.16 16.10 30.70
C ALA A 62 -6.15 15.13 30.07
N GLU A 63 -7.44 15.46 30.11
CA GLU A 63 -8.54 14.72 29.52
C GLU A 63 -8.45 14.72 27.99
N ILE A 64 -8.07 15.86 27.40
CA ILE A 64 -7.82 15.99 25.96
C ILE A 64 -6.70 15.05 25.51
N GLU A 65 -5.54 15.07 26.17
CA GLU A 65 -4.42 14.21 25.79
C GLU A 65 -4.76 12.74 25.99
N SER A 66 -5.39 12.38 27.13
CA SER A 66 -5.85 11.00 27.36
C SER A 66 -6.85 10.52 26.31
N PHE A 67 -7.73 11.40 25.81
CA PHE A 67 -8.67 11.07 24.76
C PHE A 67 -7.98 10.86 23.40
N ILE A 68 -7.05 11.76 23.03
CA ILE A 68 -6.28 11.67 21.79
C ILE A 68 -5.43 10.39 21.80
N ASP A 69 -4.76 10.07 22.90
CA ASP A 69 -3.96 8.86 23.03
C ASP A 69 -4.85 7.61 22.96
N GLY A 70 -5.96 7.62 23.72
CA GLY A 70 -6.88 6.49 23.79
C GLY A 70 -7.54 6.17 22.45
N ILE A 71 -7.98 7.18 21.68
CA ILE A 71 -8.63 6.94 20.39
C ILE A 71 -7.62 6.47 19.35
N SER A 72 -6.40 7.01 19.38
CA SER A 72 -5.33 6.64 18.44
C SER A 72 -4.79 5.24 18.71
N ALA A 73 -4.91 4.75 19.95
CA ALA A 73 -4.55 3.39 20.32
C ALA A 73 -5.61 2.33 19.93
N LEU A 74 -6.78 2.71 19.42
CA LEU A 74 -7.83 1.75 19.07
C LEU A 74 -7.40 0.86 17.88
N PRO A 75 -7.46 -0.49 18.02
CA PRO A 75 -7.06 -1.39 16.94
C PRO A 75 -7.97 -1.30 15.72
N LEU A 76 -7.41 -1.45 14.52
CA LEU A 76 -8.17 -1.46 13.26
C LEU A 76 -9.29 -2.51 13.29
N GLU A 77 -9.05 -3.69 13.86
CA GLU A 77 -10.04 -4.78 13.97
C GLU A 77 -11.26 -4.40 14.81
N VAL A 78 -11.07 -3.60 15.87
CA VAL A 78 -12.16 -3.08 16.70
C VAL A 78 -12.92 -2.02 15.91
N LEU A 79 -12.18 -1.14 15.23
CA LEU A 79 -12.75 -0.04 14.47
C LEU A 79 -13.46 -0.50 13.19
N ALA A 80 -13.09 -1.63 12.60
CA ALA A 80 -13.72 -2.16 11.39
C ALA A 80 -15.16 -2.61 11.63
N ASP A 81 -15.44 -3.20 12.80
CA ASP A 81 -16.80 -3.61 13.19
C ASP A 81 -17.63 -2.41 13.68
N ALA A 82 -18.83 -2.23 13.11
CA ALA A 82 -19.64 -1.05 13.40
C ALA A 82 -20.14 -0.98 14.85
N GLY A 83 -20.47 -2.13 15.45
CA GLY A 83 -20.92 -2.21 16.84
C GLY A 83 -19.77 -1.95 17.81
N ARG A 84 -18.66 -2.68 17.63
CA ARG A 84 -17.48 -2.55 18.49
C ARG A 84 -16.82 -1.18 18.37
N ARG A 85 -16.76 -0.60 17.16
CA ARG A 85 -16.28 0.77 16.94
C ARG A 85 -17.10 1.78 17.74
N ARG A 86 -18.43 1.69 17.66
CA ARG A 86 -19.31 2.60 18.38
C ARG A 86 -19.10 2.48 19.88
N GLU A 87 -19.16 1.25 20.40
CA GLU A 87 -18.97 0.95 21.82
C GLU A 87 -17.62 1.48 22.33
N ALA A 88 -16.53 1.20 21.62
CA ALA A 88 -15.19 1.65 22.01
C ALA A 88 -15.07 3.18 22.04
N ILE A 89 -15.61 3.89 21.05
CA ILE A 89 -15.55 5.36 20.99
C ILE A 89 -16.44 5.98 22.06
N GLU A 90 -17.66 5.48 22.26
CA GLU A 90 -18.55 5.98 23.31
C GLU A 90 -17.96 5.75 24.69
N GLN A 91 -17.40 4.56 24.95
CA GLN A 91 -16.73 4.26 26.21
C GLN A 91 -15.55 5.19 26.45
N LEU A 92 -14.72 5.42 25.42
CA LEU A 92 -13.60 6.34 25.52
C LEU A 92 -14.05 7.78 25.81
N VAL A 93 -15.13 8.26 25.19
CA VAL A 93 -15.70 9.58 25.49
C VAL A 93 -16.14 9.66 26.95
N LEU A 94 -16.80 8.62 27.48
CA LEU A 94 -17.24 8.57 28.88
C LEU A 94 -16.06 8.54 29.86
N ASP A 95 -15.02 7.77 29.55
CA ASP A 95 -13.84 7.63 30.39
C ASP A 95 -13.01 8.93 30.41
N SER A 96 -12.81 9.55 29.25
CA SER A 96 -12.03 10.79 29.13
C SER A 96 -12.79 12.03 29.60
N PHE A 97 -14.09 12.12 29.35
CA PHE A 97 -14.86 13.34 29.61
C PHE A 97 -16.02 13.09 30.58
N HIS A 98 -15.76 13.38 31.85
CA HIS A 98 -16.70 13.18 32.95
C HIS A 98 -16.85 14.45 33.82
N GLY A 99 -17.83 14.45 34.73
CA GLY A 99 -18.08 15.57 35.64
C GLY A 99 -18.38 16.89 34.90
N PRO A 100 -17.71 18.01 35.21
CA PRO A 100 -17.90 19.29 34.53
C PRO A 100 -17.57 19.28 33.03
N ALA A 101 -16.77 18.30 32.58
CA ALA A 101 -16.39 18.12 31.19
C ALA A 101 -17.30 17.12 30.44
N ALA A 102 -18.33 16.58 31.09
CA ALA A 102 -19.13 15.50 30.54
C ALA A 102 -19.77 15.85 29.19
N VAL A 103 -19.57 14.97 28.21
CA VAL A 103 -20.13 15.11 26.86
C VAL A 103 -21.27 14.10 26.68
N PRO A 104 -22.53 14.53 26.44
CA PRO A 104 -23.61 13.60 26.17
C PRO A 104 -23.34 12.78 24.89
N LEU A 105 -23.50 11.47 24.95
CA LEU A 105 -23.31 10.58 23.78
C LEU A 105 -24.29 10.86 22.63
N SER A 106 -25.44 11.46 22.95
CA SER A 106 -26.43 11.91 21.96
C SER A 106 -26.10 13.25 21.31
N SER A 107 -25.01 13.91 21.72
CA SER A 107 -24.60 15.21 21.20
C SER A 107 -24.11 15.13 19.76
N ASP A 108 -24.24 16.25 19.04
CA ASP A 108 -23.83 16.33 17.63
C ASP A 108 -22.32 16.13 17.41
N PRO A 109 -21.40 16.62 18.29
CA PRO A 109 -19.98 16.31 18.17
C PRO A 109 -19.67 14.80 18.22
N VAL A 110 -20.33 14.05 19.12
CA VAL A 110 -20.12 12.59 19.24
C VAL A 110 -20.63 11.86 18.00
N LYS A 111 -21.81 12.22 17.49
CA LYS A 111 -22.33 11.66 16.23
C LYS A 111 -21.39 11.95 15.06
N ALA A 112 -20.93 13.19 14.93
CA ALA A 112 -20.00 13.59 13.87
C ALA A 112 -18.66 12.84 13.97
N LEU A 113 -18.14 12.62 15.18
CA LEU A 113 -16.95 11.81 15.39
C LEU A 113 -17.17 10.36 14.92
N LEU A 114 -18.25 9.71 15.35
CA LEU A 114 -18.57 8.33 14.96
C LEU A 114 -18.67 8.18 13.44
N ASP A 115 -19.36 9.11 12.77
CA ASP A 115 -19.54 9.09 11.31
C ASP A 115 -18.20 9.29 10.58
N ARG A 116 -17.38 10.24 11.03
CA ARG A 116 -16.08 10.53 10.43
C ARG A 116 -15.08 9.38 10.66
N VAL A 117 -15.06 8.79 11.84
CA VAL A 117 -14.21 7.62 12.11
C VAL A 117 -14.65 6.46 11.23
N ALA A 118 -15.95 6.20 11.06
CA ALA A 118 -16.45 5.16 10.17
C ALA A 118 -15.98 5.35 8.71
N ASP A 119 -16.08 6.57 8.16
CA ASP A 119 -15.60 6.88 6.81
C ASP A 119 -14.08 6.69 6.67
N LYS A 120 -13.30 7.21 7.63
CA LYS A 120 -11.84 7.06 7.60
C LYS A 120 -11.40 5.61 7.71
N VAL A 121 -11.97 4.86 8.64
CA VAL A 121 -11.66 3.44 8.84
C VAL A 121 -11.99 2.62 7.61
N ALA A 122 -13.13 2.86 6.96
CA ALA A 122 -13.46 2.18 5.69
C ALA A 122 -12.41 2.45 4.60
N GLY A 123 -11.88 3.67 4.53
CA GLY A 123 -10.79 4.03 3.62
C GLY A 123 -9.46 3.33 3.95
N VAL A 124 -9.13 3.17 5.23
CA VAL A 124 -7.93 2.47 5.72
C VAL A 124 -8.05 0.97 5.50
N GLU A 125 -9.21 0.38 5.75
CA GLU A 125 -9.47 -1.06 5.54
C GLU A 125 -9.29 -1.45 4.07
N GLN A 126 -9.81 -0.64 3.14
CA GLN A 126 -9.60 -0.86 1.70
C GLN A 126 -8.12 -0.75 1.29
N LEU A 127 -7.37 0.16 1.94
CA LEU A 127 -5.94 0.30 1.71
C LEU A 127 -5.21 -0.94 2.20
N HIS A 128 -5.51 -1.36 3.44
CA HIS A 128 -4.92 -2.51 4.11
C HIS A 128 -5.18 -3.79 3.32
N GLN A 129 -6.42 -4.05 2.92
CA GLN A 129 -6.79 -5.26 2.18
C GLN A 129 -5.99 -5.39 0.88
N PHE A 130 -5.88 -4.32 0.07
CA PHE A 130 -5.11 -4.42 -1.17
C PHE A 130 -3.61 -4.58 -0.91
N ALA A 131 -3.06 -3.90 0.10
CA ALA A 131 -1.67 -4.06 0.45
C ALA A 131 -1.38 -5.49 0.92
N ARG A 132 -2.30 -6.07 1.71
CA ARG A 132 -2.26 -7.45 2.19
C ARG A 132 -2.29 -8.43 1.03
N ASP A 133 -3.27 -8.32 0.13
CA ASP A 133 -3.38 -9.18 -1.04
C ASP A 133 -2.08 -9.14 -1.87
N LEU A 134 -1.48 -7.95 -2.02
CA LEU A 134 -0.23 -7.76 -2.76
C LEU A 134 0.95 -8.42 -2.05
N VAL A 135 1.06 -8.26 -0.73
CA VAL A 135 2.10 -8.91 0.08
C VAL A 135 1.97 -10.43 0.02
N GLU A 136 0.78 -10.98 0.31
CA GLU A 136 0.52 -12.42 0.34
C GLU A 136 0.84 -13.06 -1.01
N ARG A 137 0.28 -12.51 -2.11
CA ARG A 137 0.54 -13.04 -3.46
C ARG A 137 1.98 -12.88 -3.92
N THR A 138 2.66 -11.81 -3.50
CA THR A 138 4.09 -11.64 -3.82
C THR A 138 4.93 -12.70 -3.14
N GLN A 139 4.63 -13.02 -1.86
CA GLN A 139 5.33 -14.05 -1.12
C GLN A 139 4.98 -15.46 -1.64
N GLU A 140 3.71 -15.74 -1.93
CA GLU A 140 3.24 -17.01 -2.49
C GLU A 140 3.93 -17.34 -3.83
N HIS A 141 4.10 -16.33 -4.70
CA HIS A 141 4.67 -16.51 -6.03
C HIS A 141 6.14 -16.07 -6.13
N ARG A 142 6.82 -15.86 -5.00
CA ARG A 142 8.18 -15.30 -4.94
C ARG A 142 9.18 -16.03 -5.83
N THR A 143 9.22 -17.36 -5.77
CA THR A 143 10.14 -18.18 -6.59
C THR A 143 9.93 -17.97 -8.08
N ARG A 144 8.66 -17.92 -8.52
CA ARG A 144 8.32 -17.67 -9.92
C ARG A 144 8.70 -16.25 -10.34
N ILE A 145 8.38 -15.27 -9.50
CA ILE A 145 8.70 -13.86 -9.74
C ILE A 145 10.22 -13.66 -9.86
N ASP A 146 11.00 -14.19 -8.92
CA ASP A 146 12.46 -14.11 -8.93
C ASP A 146 13.07 -14.82 -10.15
N GLY A 147 12.49 -15.95 -10.57
CA GLY A 147 12.88 -16.63 -11.81
C GLY A 147 12.70 -15.74 -13.05
N LEU A 148 11.55 -15.08 -13.19
CA LEU A 148 11.27 -14.15 -14.29
C LEU A 148 12.21 -12.94 -14.27
N LEU A 149 12.42 -12.35 -13.09
CA LEU A 149 13.31 -11.21 -12.94
C LEU A 149 14.76 -11.58 -13.32
N SER A 150 15.23 -12.77 -12.93
CA SER A 150 16.58 -13.25 -13.24
C SER A 150 16.78 -13.49 -14.74
N GLN A 151 15.77 -14.00 -15.44
CA GLN A 151 15.81 -14.20 -16.91
C GLN A 151 15.93 -12.86 -17.65
N VAL A 152 15.23 -11.84 -17.17
CA VAL A 152 15.10 -10.54 -17.82
C VAL A 152 16.28 -9.60 -17.53
N ALA A 153 16.94 -9.78 -16.38
CA ALA A 153 18.05 -8.97 -15.93
C ALA A 153 19.42 -9.33 -16.58
N ASP A 154 19.43 -10.03 -17.73
CA ASP A 154 20.63 -10.32 -18.53
C ASP A 154 21.81 -10.93 -17.71
N HIS A 155 21.54 -11.87 -16.79
CA HIS A 155 22.51 -12.48 -15.85
C HIS A 155 22.99 -11.58 -14.70
N TRP A 156 22.33 -10.45 -14.44
CA TRP A 156 22.52 -9.71 -13.20
C TRP A 156 21.90 -10.49 -12.03
N SER A 157 22.73 -10.90 -11.06
CA SER A 157 22.21 -11.54 -9.84
C SER A 157 21.27 -10.58 -9.11
N LEU A 158 20.07 -11.04 -8.78
CA LEU A 158 19.09 -10.29 -7.97
C LEU A 158 19.69 -9.79 -6.65
N ASP A 159 20.75 -10.43 -6.15
CA ASP A 159 21.44 -10.04 -4.92
C ASP A 159 22.31 -8.80 -5.07
N ARG A 160 22.63 -8.41 -6.30
CA ARG A 160 23.37 -7.18 -6.62
C ARG A 160 22.47 -5.98 -6.90
N MET A 161 21.14 -6.18 -6.92
CA MET A 161 20.19 -5.07 -7.06
C MET A 161 20.05 -4.35 -5.73
N ALA A 162 19.77 -3.05 -5.77
CA ALA A 162 19.37 -2.34 -4.56
C ALA A 162 18.15 -3.05 -3.95
N SER A 163 18.19 -3.30 -2.63
CA SER A 163 17.14 -4.09 -1.96
C SER A 163 15.74 -3.51 -2.19
N LEU A 164 15.61 -2.18 -2.28
CA LEU A 164 14.34 -1.52 -2.63
C LEU A 164 13.92 -1.76 -4.08
N ASP A 165 14.83 -1.66 -5.05
CA ASP A 165 14.52 -1.94 -6.46
C ASP A 165 14.03 -3.37 -6.64
N ARG A 166 14.70 -4.32 -5.97
CA ARG A 166 14.27 -5.72 -5.98
C ARG A 166 12.88 -5.90 -5.39
N ALA A 167 12.59 -5.30 -4.24
CA ALA A 167 11.27 -5.37 -3.63
C ALA A 167 10.18 -4.72 -4.51
N ILE A 168 10.50 -3.59 -5.16
CA ILE A 168 9.62 -2.91 -6.12
C ILE A 168 9.31 -3.80 -7.32
N LEU A 169 10.36 -4.35 -7.93
CA LEU A 169 10.23 -5.26 -9.07
C LEU A 169 9.40 -6.51 -8.72
N ARG A 170 9.58 -7.05 -7.50
CA ARG A 170 8.81 -8.21 -7.03
C ARG A 170 7.33 -7.92 -6.93
N PHE A 171 6.93 -6.89 -6.18
CA PHE A 171 5.50 -6.58 -6.03
C PHE A 171 4.89 -6.13 -7.36
N ALA A 172 5.62 -5.38 -8.18
CA ALA A 172 5.11 -4.90 -9.47
C ALA A 172 4.91 -6.08 -10.44
N THR A 173 5.85 -7.02 -10.48
CA THR A 173 5.71 -8.26 -11.27
C THR A 173 4.54 -9.10 -10.76
N CYS A 174 4.35 -9.21 -9.45
CA CYS A 174 3.19 -9.87 -8.87
C CYS A 174 1.88 -9.21 -9.36
N GLU A 175 1.79 -7.88 -9.25
CA GLU A 175 0.61 -7.13 -9.66
C GLU A 175 0.30 -7.30 -11.16
N LEU A 176 1.34 -7.25 -12.01
CA LEU A 176 1.21 -7.46 -13.45
C LEU A 176 0.60 -8.82 -13.83
N LEU A 177 0.95 -9.86 -13.07
CA LEU A 177 0.61 -11.25 -13.39
C LEU A 177 -0.70 -11.69 -12.73
N PHE A 178 -0.93 -11.27 -11.48
CA PHE A 178 -1.95 -11.86 -10.61
C PHE A 178 -3.09 -10.91 -10.25
N PHE A 179 -3.08 -9.66 -10.71
CA PHE A 179 -4.13 -8.67 -10.47
C PHE A 179 -4.79 -8.23 -11.79
N PRO A 180 -5.75 -9.02 -12.32
CA PRO A 180 -6.35 -8.76 -13.64
C PRO A 180 -7.10 -7.43 -13.72
N ASP A 181 -7.60 -6.94 -12.58
CA ASP A 181 -8.36 -5.69 -12.47
C ASP A 181 -7.48 -4.44 -12.48
N VAL A 182 -6.15 -4.60 -12.43
CA VAL A 182 -5.20 -3.48 -12.48
C VAL A 182 -4.59 -3.37 -13.88
N PRO A 183 -4.76 -2.23 -14.58
CA PRO A 183 -4.15 -2.04 -15.88
C PRO A 183 -2.62 -2.10 -15.81
N VAL A 184 -2.01 -2.90 -16.69
CA VAL A 184 -0.54 -3.11 -16.78
C VAL A 184 0.25 -1.80 -16.76
N ASN A 185 -0.14 -0.82 -17.58
CA ASN A 185 0.58 0.45 -17.65
C ASN A 185 0.46 1.27 -16.36
N VAL A 186 -0.63 1.11 -15.60
CA VAL A 186 -0.78 1.75 -14.29
C VAL A 186 0.20 1.12 -13.31
N THR A 187 0.30 -0.21 -13.26
CA THR A 187 1.28 -0.91 -12.42
C THR A 187 2.72 -0.45 -12.70
N ILE A 188 3.10 -0.39 -13.99
CA ILE A 188 4.45 0.04 -14.39
C ILE A 188 4.71 1.49 -13.97
N ASN A 189 3.79 2.41 -14.29
CA ASN A 189 3.94 3.81 -13.92
C ASN A 189 4.05 3.99 -12.40
N GLU A 190 3.23 3.28 -11.62
CA GLU A 190 3.26 3.37 -10.17
C GLU A 190 4.56 2.79 -9.58
N ALA A 191 5.08 1.71 -10.15
CA ALA A 191 6.38 1.15 -9.74
C ALA A 191 7.54 2.13 -10.02
N ILE A 192 7.53 2.83 -11.15
CA ILE A 192 8.53 3.84 -11.51
C ILE A 192 8.50 5.02 -10.55
N GLU A 193 7.31 5.55 -10.25
CA GLU A 193 7.14 6.68 -9.33
C GLU A 193 7.58 6.30 -7.91
N ILE A 194 7.28 5.08 -7.45
CA ILE A 194 7.76 4.56 -6.17
C ILE A 194 9.29 4.41 -6.19
N ALA A 195 9.88 3.88 -7.26
CA ALA A 195 11.33 3.75 -7.38
C ALA A 195 12.06 5.10 -7.34
N ARG A 196 11.53 6.11 -8.03
CA ARG A 196 12.04 7.48 -7.99
C ARG A 196 11.96 8.11 -6.60
N LYS A 197 10.91 7.77 -5.84
CA LYS A 197 10.68 8.33 -4.50
C LYS A 197 11.58 7.71 -3.43
N TYR A 198 11.85 6.40 -3.51
CA TYR A 198 12.46 5.66 -2.41
C TYR A 198 13.87 5.12 -2.67
N SER A 199 14.29 5.02 -3.94
CA SER A 199 15.57 4.39 -4.31
C SER A 199 16.55 5.43 -4.88
N THR A 200 17.48 5.02 -5.74
CA THR A 200 18.49 5.89 -6.38
C THR A 200 17.95 6.66 -7.59
N ASP A 201 18.66 7.70 -8.02
CA ASP A 201 18.30 8.55 -9.18
C ASP A 201 18.06 7.76 -10.47
N ARG A 202 18.74 6.63 -10.66
CA ARG A 202 18.62 5.79 -11.87
C ARG A 202 17.56 4.69 -11.77
N SER A 203 16.93 4.53 -10.60
CA SER A 203 16.05 3.38 -10.33
C SER A 203 14.78 3.41 -11.16
N GLY A 204 14.23 4.59 -11.45
CA GLY A 204 13.04 4.73 -12.28
C GLY A 204 13.23 4.15 -13.70
N GLU A 205 14.38 4.45 -14.32
CA GLU A 205 14.72 3.94 -15.66
C GLU A 205 14.97 2.44 -15.64
N PHE A 206 15.72 1.97 -14.63
CA PHE A 206 15.99 0.55 -14.43
C PHE A 206 14.72 -0.28 -14.24
N VAL A 207 13.83 0.15 -13.32
CA VAL A 207 12.55 -0.51 -13.05
C VAL A 207 11.67 -0.53 -14.29
N ASN A 208 11.59 0.59 -15.03
CA ASN A 208 10.85 0.63 -16.29
C ASN A 208 11.38 -0.41 -17.29
N GLY A 209 12.70 -0.45 -17.50
CA GLY A 209 13.33 -1.37 -18.45
C GLY A 209 13.04 -2.84 -18.16
N ILE A 210 13.12 -3.26 -16.89
CA ILE A 210 12.83 -4.64 -16.48
C ILE A 210 11.33 -4.96 -16.64
N LEU A 211 10.44 -4.09 -16.16
CA LEU A 211 9.00 -4.36 -16.23
C LEU A 211 8.46 -4.35 -17.66
N ASP A 212 9.02 -3.52 -18.54
CA ASP A 212 8.67 -3.54 -19.97
C ASP A 212 9.09 -4.86 -20.64
N LYS A 213 10.27 -5.39 -20.32
CA LYS A 213 10.69 -6.72 -20.80
C LYS A 213 9.73 -7.81 -20.30
N ILE A 214 9.41 -7.84 -19.00
CA ILE A 214 8.44 -8.80 -18.42
C ILE A 214 7.07 -8.72 -19.10
N LYS A 215 6.57 -7.50 -19.31
CA LYS A 215 5.29 -7.26 -19.98
C LYS A 215 5.26 -7.86 -21.38
N ARG A 216 6.35 -7.77 -22.15
CA ARG A 216 6.44 -8.35 -23.49
C ARG A 216 6.38 -9.87 -23.43
N ASP A 217 7.17 -10.47 -22.55
CA ASP A 217 7.36 -11.93 -22.53
C ASP A 217 6.15 -12.66 -21.95
N GLN A 218 5.46 -12.07 -20.97
CA GLN A 218 4.34 -12.71 -20.26
C GLN A 218 2.95 -12.31 -20.82
N ARG A 219 2.87 -11.27 -21.66
CA ARG A 219 1.59 -10.80 -22.25
C ARG A 219 1.74 -10.44 -23.75
N PRO A 220 2.14 -11.39 -24.61
CA PRO A 220 2.46 -11.12 -26.02
C PRO A 220 1.27 -10.53 -26.81
N GLU A 221 0.06 -11.08 -26.69
CA GLU A 221 -1.10 -10.67 -27.50
C GLU A 221 -1.55 -9.21 -27.24
N LYS A 222 -1.52 -8.78 -25.97
CA LYS A 222 -1.91 -7.41 -25.59
C LYS A 222 -0.82 -6.38 -25.93
N TYR A 223 0.45 -6.78 -25.88
CA TYR A 223 1.57 -5.93 -26.24
C TYR A 223 1.61 -5.64 -27.75
N GLU A 224 1.49 -6.67 -28.59
CA GLU A 224 1.47 -6.49 -30.05
C GLU A 224 0.32 -5.60 -30.52
N THR A 225 -0.87 -5.77 -29.94
CA THR A 225 -2.04 -4.97 -30.31
C THR A 225 -1.87 -3.49 -29.95
N ALA A 226 -1.26 -3.18 -28.79
CA ALA A 226 -0.97 -1.81 -28.36
C ALA A 226 0.17 -1.16 -29.18
N ARG A 227 1.17 -1.95 -29.55
CA ARG A 227 2.34 -1.52 -30.32
C ARG A 227 1.98 -1.21 -31.78
N ARG A 228 1.11 -2.03 -32.39
CA ARG A 228 0.50 -1.77 -33.71
C ARG A 228 -0.29 -0.45 -33.73
N ARG A 229 -0.98 -0.11 -32.64
CA ARG A 229 -1.69 1.19 -32.50
C ARG A 229 -0.75 2.39 -32.35
N LYS A 230 0.45 2.21 -31.81
CA LYS A 230 1.47 3.27 -31.62
C LYS A 230 2.46 3.41 -32.78
N GLY A 231 2.38 2.57 -33.82
CA GLY A 231 3.27 2.66 -34.98
C GLY A 231 4.71 2.20 -34.75
N GLU A 232 4.97 1.46 -33.67
CA GLU A 232 6.33 1.00 -33.32
C GLU A 232 6.66 -0.34 -34.05
N ALA A 233 7.51 -0.28 -35.07
CA ALA A 233 7.90 -1.45 -35.86
C ALA A 233 8.64 -2.52 -35.03
N THR A 234 8.30 -3.80 -35.21
CA THR A 234 8.96 -4.95 -34.58
C THR A 234 10.40 -5.08 -35.10
N PRO A 235 11.45 -5.24 -34.28
CA PRO A 235 12.74 -5.66 -34.80
C PRO A 235 12.57 -7.11 -35.25
N SER A 236 12.77 -7.35 -36.55
CA SER A 236 12.73 -8.70 -37.12
C SER A 236 13.83 -9.54 -36.48
N ALA A 237 13.45 -10.52 -35.66
CA ALA A 237 14.33 -11.61 -35.29
C ALA A 237 14.36 -12.59 -36.46
N SER A 238 15.25 -12.34 -37.42
CA SER A 238 15.48 -13.27 -38.53
C SER A 238 16.89 -13.05 -39.07
N GLY A 239 17.82 -13.84 -38.54
CA GLY A 239 19.21 -13.90 -38.97
C GLY A 239 19.88 -15.16 -38.44
N GLU A 240 19.21 -16.31 -38.53
CA GLU A 240 19.92 -17.60 -38.53
C GLU A 240 20.46 -17.84 -39.94
N PRO A 241 21.78 -17.99 -40.16
CA PRO A 241 22.28 -18.74 -41.28
C PRO A 241 22.30 -20.22 -40.88
N SER A 242 21.36 -20.97 -41.45
CA SER A 242 21.39 -22.43 -41.50
C SER A 242 22.69 -22.91 -42.17
N ALA A 243 23.37 -23.83 -41.52
CA ALA A 243 24.46 -24.61 -42.09
C ALA A 243 23.89 -25.72 -42.99
N THR A 244 24.40 -25.88 -44.23
CA THR A 244 24.93 -27.16 -44.76
C THR A 244 25.57 -27.04 -46.16
N ASP A 245 26.70 -27.73 -46.29
CA ASP A 245 27.28 -28.42 -47.46
C ASP A 245 27.76 -27.64 -48.72
N LYS A 246 29.10 -27.45 -48.80
CA LYS A 246 30.02 -28.28 -49.61
C LYS A 246 31.48 -27.95 -49.32
#